data_AF-A0AAV9JFU7-F1
#
_entry.id   AF-A0AAV9JFU7-F1
#
_cell.length_a   1.000
_cell.length_b   1.000
_cell.length_c   1.000
_cell.angle_alpha   90.00
_cell.angle_beta   90.00
_cell.angle_gamma   90.00
#
_symmetry.space_group_name_H-M   'P 1'
#
loop_
_entity.id
_entity.type
_entity.pdbx_description
1 polymer ?
#
loop_
_entity_poly.entity_id
_entity_poly.type
_entity_poly.pdbx_seq_one_letter_code
_entity_poly.pdbx_strand_id
1 'polypeptide(L)'
;MAAKKVSSSPGVPLTTYNAKTACGTVISTPHGKLVNWYNAQLYNGFGDVNTQVFYDAIITTGGWSPDRVVMGVLDSSGDGGSGFVRIQTFKFIILQLRANYANFGCAVGWEYWDAGTTDSPAFVYPWQWVESVSSAVFGQQSLPAKNVTDNPLPNPAAPFLTLTESLVGLGAEWLWAVWALNVTDGNLLKAEQLLNLTSLL
;
A
#
# COMPACT_ATOMS: atom_id res chain seq x y z
N MET A 1 -22.10 -22.82 41.86
CA MET A 1 -21.01 -21.87 41.51
C MET A 1 -21.11 -21.60 40.03
N ALA A 2 -21.65 -20.44 39.65
CA ALA A 2 -21.90 -20.08 38.25
C ALA A 2 -20.66 -19.37 37.68
N ALA A 3 -20.14 -19.88 36.56
CA ALA A 3 -19.03 -19.29 35.84
C ALA A 3 -19.41 -17.91 35.30
N LYS A 4 -18.63 -16.90 35.66
CA LYS A 4 -18.78 -15.51 35.20
C LYS A 4 -18.32 -15.45 33.75
N LYS A 5 -19.25 -15.27 32.80
CA LYS A 5 -18.94 -14.91 31.41
C LYS A 5 -18.11 -13.61 31.42
N VAL A 6 -16.87 -13.69 30.95
CA VAL A 6 -16.06 -12.53 30.63
C VAL A 6 -16.71 -11.85 29.44
N SER A 7 -17.11 -10.58 29.60
CA SER A 7 -17.69 -9.77 28.54
C SER A 7 -16.65 -9.54 27.45
N SER A 8 -16.96 -9.98 26.24
CA SER A 8 -16.25 -9.60 25.02
C SER A 8 -16.20 -8.08 24.91
N SER A 9 -15.00 -7.52 24.79
CA SER A 9 -14.79 -6.15 24.31
C SER A 9 -15.57 -5.94 23.00
N PRO A 10 -16.13 -4.74 22.76
CA PRO A 10 -16.86 -4.46 21.52
C PRO A 10 -15.85 -4.30 20.38
N GLY A 11 -15.29 -5.42 19.90
CA GLY A 11 -14.70 -5.50 18.59
C GLY A 11 -15.84 -5.34 17.59
N VAL A 12 -15.86 -4.21 16.88
CA VAL A 12 -16.84 -3.95 15.82
C VAL A 12 -16.74 -5.11 14.81
N PRO A 13 -17.81 -5.91 14.61
CA PRO A 13 -17.80 -6.95 13.59
C PRO A 13 -17.77 -6.28 12.22
N LEU A 14 -16.63 -6.33 11.52
CA LEU A 14 -16.49 -5.83 10.15
C LEU A 14 -17.40 -6.56 9.15
N THR A 15 -18.12 -7.61 9.56
CA THR A 15 -19.15 -8.27 8.76
C THR A 15 -20.38 -7.39 8.49
N THR A 16 -20.50 -6.22 9.13
CA THR A 16 -21.55 -5.23 8.83
C THR A 16 -21.06 -3.94 8.18
N TYR A 17 -19.74 -3.73 8.07
CA TYR A 17 -19.18 -2.58 7.37
C TYR A 17 -18.86 -2.97 5.94
N ASN A 18 -19.76 -2.64 5.00
CA ASN A 18 -19.40 -2.68 3.59
C ASN A 18 -18.33 -1.61 3.34
N ALA A 19 -17.05 -2.02 3.37
CA ALA A 19 -15.90 -1.15 3.14
C ALA A 19 -16.01 -0.35 1.83
N LYS A 20 -16.74 -0.86 0.82
CA LYS A 20 -16.98 -0.12 -0.44
C LYS A 20 -17.88 1.12 -0.22
N THR A 21 -18.90 1.02 0.63
CA THR A 21 -19.79 2.15 0.95
C THR A 21 -19.14 3.12 1.95
N ALA A 22 -18.35 2.61 2.89
CA ALA A 22 -17.69 3.45 3.90
C ALA A 22 -16.47 4.20 3.35
N CYS A 23 -15.66 3.57 2.49
CA CYS A 23 -14.48 4.19 1.89
C CYS A 23 -14.80 4.98 0.60
N GLY A 24 -16.08 5.32 0.34
CA GLY A 24 -16.45 6.22 -0.74
C GLY A 24 -16.02 5.76 -2.14
N THR A 25 -15.98 4.45 -2.41
CA THR A 25 -15.64 3.91 -3.73
C THR A 25 -16.74 4.20 -4.75
N VAL A 26 -17.99 4.30 -4.27
CA VAL A 26 -19.16 4.59 -5.11
C VAL A 26 -19.44 6.09 -5.09
N ILE A 27 -19.10 6.79 -6.17
CA ILE A 27 -19.27 8.24 -6.31
C ILE A 27 -20.72 8.72 -6.17
N SER A 28 -21.70 7.85 -6.38
CA SER A 28 -23.11 8.18 -6.18
C SER A 28 -23.53 8.24 -4.71
N THR A 29 -22.72 7.69 -3.79
CA THR A 29 -22.98 7.75 -2.35
C THR A 29 -22.58 9.11 -1.77
N PRO A 30 -23.22 9.56 -0.67
CA PRO A 30 -22.87 10.82 -0.02
C PRO A 30 -21.37 10.91 0.34
N HIS A 31 -20.80 9.87 0.94
CA HIS A 31 -19.38 9.85 1.33
C HIS A 31 -18.43 9.80 0.13
N GLY A 32 -18.79 9.10 -0.94
CA GLY A 32 -17.99 9.05 -2.18
C GLY A 32 -17.82 10.42 -2.85
N LYS A 33 -18.73 11.36 -2.61
CA LYS A 33 -18.65 12.74 -3.15
C LYS A 33 -17.77 13.68 -2.31
N LEU A 34 -17.45 13.32 -1.06
CA LEU A 34 -16.71 14.19 -0.14
C LEU A 34 -15.19 14.03 -0.24
N VAL A 35 -14.72 12.89 -0.75
CA VAL A 35 -13.30 12.61 -0.92
C VAL A 35 -12.98 12.70 -2.39
N ASN A 36 -11.93 13.45 -2.76
CA ASN A 36 -11.50 13.56 -4.16
C ASN A 36 -10.67 12.34 -4.58
N TRP A 37 -9.66 11.97 -3.79
CA TRP A 37 -8.79 10.82 -4.03
C TRP A 37 -8.18 10.29 -2.72
N TYR A 38 -7.47 9.18 -2.82
CA TYR A 38 -6.74 8.53 -1.73
C TYR A 38 -5.26 8.38 -2.10
N ASN A 39 -4.38 8.80 -1.22
CA ASN A 39 -2.95 8.52 -1.31
C ASN A 39 -2.71 7.11 -0.75
N ALA A 40 -2.71 6.11 -1.62
CA ALA A 40 -2.55 4.71 -1.21
C ALA A 40 -1.08 4.41 -0.95
N GLN A 41 -0.72 4.06 0.29
CA GLN A 41 0.65 3.75 0.68
C GLN A 41 1.02 2.33 0.20
N LEU A 42 1.77 2.23 -0.90
CA LEU A 42 2.22 0.95 -1.47
C LEU A 42 3.67 0.66 -1.08
N TYR A 43 3.91 0.69 0.23
CA TYR A 43 5.20 0.44 0.87
C TYR A 43 4.97 -0.07 2.30
N ASN A 44 6.03 -0.33 3.07
CA ASN A 44 5.96 -0.79 4.46
C ASN A 44 5.10 -2.05 4.70
N GLY A 45 5.06 -2.96 3.72
CA GLY A 45 4.32 -4.22 3.80
C GLY A 45 2.84 -4.13 3.43
N PHE A 46 2.34 -2.94 3.06
CA PHE A 46 0.94 -2.73 2.65
C PHE A 46 0.72 -2.80 1.13
N GLY A 47 1.81 -2.83 0.37
CA GLY A 47 1.80 -2.97 -1.08
C GLY A 47 3.21 -2.86 -1.64
N ASP A 48 3.33 -2.99 -2.96
CA ASP A 48 4.58 -2.89 -3.69
C ASP A 48 4.36 -2.21 -5.05
N VAL A 49 5.38 -1.50 -5.52
CA VAL A 49 5.38 -0.79 -6.82
C VAL A 49 6.55 -1.20 -7.72
N ASN A 50 7.21 -2.34 -7.46
CA ASN A 50 8.19 -2.91 -8.39
C ASN A 50 7.49 -3.46 -9.65
N THR A 51 6.20 -3.77 -9.56
CA THR A 51 5.33 -4.16 -10.65
C THR A 51 3.97 -3.47 -10.53
N GLN A 52 3.13 -3.57 -11.56
CA GLN A 52 1.79 -2.97 -11.56
C GLN A 52 0.73 -3.78 -10.78
N VAL A 53 1.05 -4.99 -10.33
CA VAL A 53 0.05 -5.99 -9.87
C VAL A 53 -0.78 -5.51 -8.69
N PHE A 54 -0.20 -4.78 -7.73
CA PHE A 54 -0.94 -4.23 -6.58
C PHE A 54 -1.92 -3.15 -6.99
N TYR A 55 -1.49 -2.22 -7.84
CA TYR A 55 -2.37 -1.17 -8.34
C TYR A 55 -3.49 -1.79 -9.19
N ASP A 56 -3.17 -2.74 -10.07
CA ASP A 56 -4.15 -3.46 -10.85
C ASP A 56 -5.19 -4.14 -9.96
N ALA A 57 -4.78 -4.85 -8.89
CA ALA A 57 -5.71 -5.49 -7.97
C ALA A 57 -6.61 -4.49 -7.21
N ILE A 58 -6.10 -3.30 -6.85
CA ILE A 58 -6.92 -2.23 -6.25
C ILE A 58 -8.04 -1.84 -7.22
N ILE A 59 -7.74 -1.68 -8.51
CA ILE A 59 -8.74 -1.29 -9.50
C ILE A 59 -9.68 -2.45 -9.85
N THR A 60 -9.15 -3.62 -10.21
CA THR A 60 -9.93 -4.74 -10.76
C THR A 60 -10.69 -5.51 -9.69
N THR A 61 -10.03 -5.88 -8.59
CA THR A 61 -10.63 -6.65 -7.50
C THR A 61 -11.28 -5.74 -6.47
N GLY A 62 -10.61 -4.65 -6.11
CA GLY A 62 -11.13 -3.66 -5.17
C GLY A 62 -12.30 -2.84 -5.74
N GLY A 63 -12.37 -2.68 -7.07
CA GLY A 63 -13.41 -1.91 -7.74
C GLY A 63 -13.26 -0.40 -7.55
N TRP A 64 -12.03 0.07 -7.36
CA TRP A 64 -11.72 1.49 -7.21
C TRP A 64 -11.58 2.18 -8.57
N SER A 65 -11.98 3.45 -8.66
CA SER A 65 -11.72 4.24 -9.87
C SER A 65 -10.25 4.68 -9.91
N PRO A 66 -9.51 4.48 -11.02
CA PRO A 66 -8.10 4.86 -11.11
C PRO A 66 -7.80 6.32 -10.77
N ASP A 67 -8.69 7.25 -11.15
CA ASP A 67 -8.55 8.68 -10.87
C ASP A 67 -8.67 9.05 -9.38
N ARG A 68 -9.12 8.09 -8.55
CA ARG A 68 -9.28 8.26 -7.10
C ARG A 68 -8.18 7.57 -6.30
N VAL A 69 -7.26 6.88 -6.94
CA VAL A 69 -6.16 6.16 -6.28
C VAL A 69 -4.85 6.76 -6.77
N VAL A 70 -4.24 7.59 -5.93
CA VAL A 70 -2.90 8.12 -6.13
C VAL A 70 -1.91 7.08 -5.57
N MET A 71 -0.96 6.67 -6.40
CA MET A 71 0.04 5.68 -6.05
C MET A 71 1.11 6.30 -5.14
N GLY A 72 1.06 5.99 -3.84
CA GLY A 72 2.01 6.47 -2.84
C GLY A 72 3.24 5.58 -2.74
N VAL A 73 4.43 6.19 -2.81
CA VAL A 73 5.74 5.54 -2.75
C VAL A 73 6.67 6.22 -1.75
N LEU A 74 7.78 5.56 -1.43
CA LEU A 74 8.89 6.18 -0.74
C LEU A 74 9.80 6.87 -1.77
N ASP A 75 10.15 8.14 -1.52
CA ASP A 75 10.98 8.93 -2.45
C ASP A 75 12.47 8.78 -2.15
N SER A 76 12.78 8.39 -0.92
CA SER A 76 14.08 7.94 -0.45
C SER A 76 13.92 6.64 0.34
N SER A 77 14.92 5.77 0.31
CA SER A 77 14.83 4.46 0.98
C SER A 77 14.83 4.56 2.50
N GLY A 78 15.20 5.72 3.05
CA GLY A 78 15.18 6.00 4.49
C GLY A 78 13.81 6.41 5.04
N ASP A 79 12.85 6.76 4.18
CA ASP A 79 11.57 7.36 4.58
C ASP A 79 10.56 6.34 5.14
N GLY A 80 10.90 5.06 5.04
CA GLY A 80 10.09 3.96 5.53
C GLY A 80 10.94 2.75 5.90
N GLY A 81 10.29 1.73 6.46
CA GLY A 81 10.96 0.50 6.86
C GLY A 81 11.17 -0.50 5.73
N SER A 82 10.44 -0.38 4.61
CA SER A 82 10.58 -1.28 3.44
C SER A 82 9.78 -0.80 2.22
N GLY A 83 10.07 -1.39 1.06
CA GLY A 83 9.28 -1.18 -0.17
C GLY A 83 9.70 0.00 -1.04
N PHE A 84 10.89 0.57 -0.82
CA PHE A 84 11.46 1.58 -1.72
C PHE A 84 11.72 1.00 -3.12
N VAL A 85 11.36 1.77 -4.15
CA VAL A 85 11.57 1.42 -5.55
C VAL A 85 12.29 2.55 -6.24
N ARG A 86 13.36 2.22 -6.98
CA ARG A 86 14.17 3.21 -7.70
C ARG A 86 13.36 3.92 -8.78
N ILE A 87 13.68 5.19 -9.02
CA ILE A 87 12.97 6.09 -9.93
C ILE A 87 12.80 5.52 -11.34
N GLN A 88 13.77 4.76 -11.85
CA GLN A 88 13.69 4.19 -13.21
C GLN A 88 12.58 3.15 -13.32
N THR A 89 12.51 2.22 -12.36
CA THR A 89 11.43 1.24 -12.27
C THR A 89 10.11 1.95 -12.03
N PHE A 90 10.08 2.91 -11.11
CA PHE A 90 8.86 3.63 -10.79
C PHE A 90 8.26 4.37 -12.00
N LYS A 91 9.09 5.07 -12.78
CA LYS A 91 8.66 5.72 -14.04
C LYS A 91 8.10 4.71 -15.03
N PHE A 92 8.72 3.54 -15.18
CA PHE A 92 8.20 2.49 -16.04
C PHE A 92 6.81 2.03 -15.59
N ILE A 93 6.60 1.84 -14.29
CA ILE A 93 5.29 1.47 -13.74
C ILE A 93 4.25 2.57 -13.95
N ILE A 94 4.60 3.85 -13.79
CA ILE A 94 3.69 4.96 -14.12
C ILE A 94 3.25 4.90 -15.59
N LEU A 95 4.18 4.68 -16.53
CA LEU A 95 3.84 4.56 -17.95
C LEU A 95 2.95 3.35 -18.23
N GLN A 96 3.22 2.21 -17.57
CA GLN A 96 2.38 1.02 -17.67
C GLN A 96 0.96 1.28 -17.12
N LEU A 97 0.84 1.97 -15.99
CA LEU A 97 -0.46 2.30 -15.39
C LEU A 97 -1.25 3.30 -16.21
N ARG A 98 -0.59 4.29 -16.84
CA ARG A 98 -1.21 5.17 -17.85
C ARG A 98 -1.73 4.39 -19.07
N ALA A 99 -1.02 3.33 -19.49
CA ALA A 99 -1.48 2.45 -20.56
C ALA A 99 -2.67 1.58 -20.14
N ASN A 100 -2.65 1.09 -18.89
CA ASN A 100 -3.71 0.25 -18.33
C ASN A 100 -5.01 1.05 -18.08
N TYR A 101 -4.86 2.28 -17.59
CA TYR A 101 -5.92 3.17 -17.12
C TYR A 101 -5.74 4.59 -17.65
N ALA A 102 -6.55 4.97 -18.64
CA ALA A 102 -6.48 6.30 -19.27
C ALA A 102 -6.71 7.46 -18.28
N ASN A 103 -7.42 7.20 -17.18
CA ASN A 103 -7.70 8.13 -16.07
C ASN A 103 -6.84 7.84 -14.82
N PHE A 104 -5.62 7.32 -14.98
CA PHE A 104 -4.69 7.08 -13.86
C PHE A 104 -4.58 8.30 -12.93
N GLY A 105 -4.72 8.07 -11.61
CA GLY A 105 -4.90 9.11 -10.60
C GLY A 105 -3.68 9.95 -10.24
N CYS A 106 -2.47 9.60 -10.70
CA CYS A 106 -1.16 10.17 -10.36
C CYS A 106 -0.38 9.35 -9.32
N ALA A 107 0.80 9.85 -8.97
CA ALA A 107 1.70 9.34 -7.95
C ALA A 107 1.94 10.41 -6.87
N VAL A 108 2.23 9.96 -5.65
CA VAL A 108 2.67 10.81 -4.56
C VAL A 108 3.88 10.19 -3.89
N GLY A 109 4.75 11.05 -3.41
CA GLY A 109 5.98 10.68 -2.79
C GLY A 109 6.08 11.03 -1.32
N TRP A 110 6.71 10.15 -0.55
CA TRP A 110 6.98 10.30 0.88
C TRP A 110 8.50 10.13 1.09
N GLU A 111 9.29 11.19 1.30
CA GLU A 111 8.93 12.62 1.41
C GLU A 111 9.89 13.59 0.68
N TYR A 112 9.57 14.88 0.67
CA TYR A 112 10.21 15.83 -0.26
C TYR A 112 11.66 16.18 0.06
N TRP A 113 12.08 16.30 1.32
CA TRP A 113 13.33 17.01 1.64
C TRP A 113 14.62 16.26 1.24
N ASP A 114 14.55 14.94 1.12
CA ASP A 114 15.64 14.06 0.69
C ASP A 114 15.25 13.18 -0.53
N ALA A 115 14.16 13.54 -1.22
CA ALA A 115 13.65 12.79 -2.36
C ALA A 115 14.76 12.48 -3.38
N GLY A 116 14.89 11.20 -3.74
CA GLY A 116 15.83 10.75 -4.75
C GLY A 116 17.30 10.66 -4.32
N THR A 117 17.61 10.91 -3.04
CA THR A 117 19.00 10.80 -2.54
C THR A 117 19.53 9.37 -2.53
N THR A 118 18.65 8.36 -2.47
CA THR A 118 19.00 6.94 -2.47
C THR A 118 18.83 6.26 -3.84
N ASP A 119 18.47 7.03 -4.87
CA ASP A 119 18.41 6.55 -6.25
C ASP A 119 19.81 6.23 -6.82
N SER A 120 19.85 5.62 -8.01
CA SER A 120 21.10 5.39 -8.75
C SER A 120 20.94 5.77 -10.22
N PRO A 121 21.63 6.84 -10.69
CA PRO A 121 22.40 7.79 -9.88
C PRO A 121 21.52 8.56 -8.87
N ALA A 122 22.09 8.95 -7.74
CA ALA A 122 21.41 9.77 -6.74
C ALA A 122 21.14 11.17 -7.31
N PHE A 123 19.99 11.76 -6.95
CA PHE A 123 19.70 13.14 -7.28
C PHE A 123 20.43 14.11 -6.34
N VAL A 124 20.83 15.26 -6.87
CA VAL A 124 21.51 16.30 -6.11
C VAL A 124 20.51 17.19 -5.38
N TYR A 125 19.34 17.40 -5.99
CA TYR A 125 18.28 18.22 -5.44
C TYR A 125 16.93 17.47 -5.47
N PRO A 126 16.13 17.53 -4.40
CA PRO A 126 14.88 16.77 -4.33
C PRO A 126 13.85 17.07 -5.43
N TRP A 127 13.83 18.32 -5.93
CA TRP A 127 12.93 18.68 -7.04
C TRP A 127 13.21 17.88 -8.32
N GLN A 128 14.40 17.31 -8.50
CA GLN A 128 14.75 16.47 -9.66
C GLN A 128 13.98 15.15 -9.65
N TRP A 129 13.68 14.62 -8.45
CA TRP A 129 12.80 13.46 -8.30
C TRP A 129 11.38 13.82 -8.75
N VAL A 130 10.87 14.97 -8.29
CA VAL A 130 9.54 15.50 -8.68
C VAL A 130 9.45 15.73 -10.19
N GLU A 131 10.47 16.33 -10.81
CA GLU A 131 10.56 16.50 -12.25
C GLU A 131 10.55 15.14 -12.98
N SER A 132 11.30 14.17 -12.47
CA SER A 132 11.38 12.82 -13.04
C SER A 132 10.03 12.10 -13.02
N VAL A 133 9.30 12.17 -11.91
CA VAL A 133 7.94 11.61 -11.79
C VAL A 133 6.95 12.38 -12.65
N SER A 134 6.96 13.72 -12.60
CA SER A 134 6.12 14.59 -13.43
C SER A 134 6.28 14.28 -14.91
N SER A 135 7.51 14.06 -15.37
CA SER A 135 7.78 13.67 -16.76
C SER A 135 7.07 12.36 -17.11
N ALA A 136 7.01 11.37 -16.23
CA ALA A 136 6.34 10.10 -16.51
C ALA A 136 4.81 10.19 -16.40
N VAL A 137 4.29 11.02 -15.50
CA VAL A 137 2.83 11.20 -15.32
C VAL A 137 2.23 12.04 -16.44
N PHE A 138 2.82 13.21 -16.72
CA PHE A 138 2.24 14.24 -17.59
C PHE A 138 2.94 14.35 -18.95
N GLY A 139 4.10 13.71 -19.12
CA GLY A 139 4.84 13.76 -20.37
C GLY A 139 4.13 13.07 -21.53
N GLN A 140 4.44 13.53 -22.73
CA GLN A 140 4.05 12.92 -23.99
C GLN A 140 5.07 11.83 -24.36
N GLN A 141 5.01 10.69 -23.67
CA GLN A 141 5.76 9.48 -24.07
C GLN A 141 4.85 8.49 -24.78
N SER A 142 5.44 7.63 -25.62
CA SER A 142 4.78 6.42 -26.09
C SER A 142 4.47 5.52 -24.90
N LEU A 143 3.20 5.15 -24.76
CA LEU A 143 2.79 4.20 -23.73
C LEU A 143 3.08 2.77 -24.20
N PRO A 144 3.46 1.86 -23.27
CA PRO A 144 3.58 0.44 -23.58
C PRO A 144 2.21 -0.16 -23.94
N ALA A 145 2.21 -1.42 -24.39
CA ALA A 145 0.96 -2.16 -24.54
C ALA A 145 0.26 -2.31 -23.18
N LYS A 146 -1.08 -2.24 -23.20
CA LYS A 146 -1.90 -2.50 -22.01
C LYS A 146 -1.59 -3.90 -21.47
N ASN A 147 -1.29 -3.98 -20.18
CA ASN A 147 -0.93 -5.20 -19.47
C ASN A 147 -1.51 -5.15 -18.05
N VAL A 148 -2.82 -5.41 -17.95
CA VAL A 148 -3.52 -5.56 -16.67
C VAL A 148 -3.42 -7.01 -16.26
N THR A 149 -2.95 -7.27 -15.04
CA THR A 149 -2.75 -8.64 -14.56
C THR A 149 -3.66 -8.96 -13.38
N ASP A 150 -4.21 -10.17 -13.35
CA ASP A 150 -4.94 -10.73 -12.20
C ASP A 150 -4.09 -11.78 -11.45
N ASN A 151 -2.76 -11.62 -11.49
CA ASN A 151 -1.85 -12.52 -10.80
C ASN A 151 -2.10 -12.48 -9.28
N PRO A 152 -1.91 -13.61 -8.57
CA PRO A 152 -1.91 -13.59 -7.11
C PRO A 152 -0.94 -12.53 -6.60
N LEU A 153 -1.40 -11.70 -5.67
CA LEU A 153 -0.56 -10.68 -5.08
C LEU A 153 0.56 -11.35 -4.29
N PRO A 154 1.83 -11.04 -4.58
CA PRO A 154 2.94 -11.53 -3.76
C PRO A 154 2.89 -10.86 -2.38
N ASN A 155 3.55 -11.44 -1.39
CA ASN A 155 3.76 -10.75 -0.12
C ASN A 155 4.76 -9.60 -0.35
N PRO A 156 4.38 -8.34 -0.12
CA PRO A 156 5.26 -7.20 -0.31
C PRO A 156 6.34 -7.16 0.77
N ALA A 157 7.44 -6.44 0.52
CA ALA A 157 8.47 -6.23 1.53
C ALA A 157 7.87 -5.53 2.75
N ALA A 158 8.15 -6.04 3.95
CA ALA A 158 7.65 -5.52 5.23
C ALA A 158 8.81 -5.08 6.15
N PRO A 159 8.61 -4.07 7.03
CA PRO A 159 9.66 -3.57 7.91
C PRO A 159 10.25 -4.64 8.84
N PHE A 160 9.41 -5.58 9.29
CA PHE A 160 9.78 -6.66 10.19
C PHE A 160 9.58 -8.03 9.51
N LEU A 161 10.19 -8.24 8.34
CA LEU A 161 9.90 -9.39 7.46
C LEU A 161 9.91 -10.74 8.18
N THR A 162 11.01 -11.09 8.87
CA THR A 162 11.14 -12.38 9.56
C THR A 162 10.08 -12.57 10.66
N LEU A 163 9.74 -11.51 11.39
CA LEU A 163 8.68 -11.55 12.40
C LEU A 163 7.30 -11.67 11.76
N THR A 164 7.10 -11.02 10.61
CA THR A 164 5.86 -11.10 9.82
C THR A 164 5.63 -12.54 9.36
N GLU A 165 6.67 -13.17 8.78
CA GLU A 165 6.63 -14.57 8.38
C GLU A 165 6.37 -15.51 9.57
N SER A 166 6.93 -15.20 10.75
CA SER A 166 6.68 -15.97 11.98
C SER A 166 5.21 -15.91 12.39
N LEU A 167 4.60 -14.72 12.41
CA LEU A 167 3.18 -14.56 12.71
C LEU A 167 2.27 -15.23 11.67
N VAL A 168 2.64 -15.16 10.39
CA VAL A 168 1.92 -15.85 9.31
C VAL A 168 2.01 -17.37 9.49
N GLY A 169 3.16 -17.89 9.90
CA GLY A 169 3.34 -19.30 10.27
C GLY A 169 2.47 -19.74 11.45
N LEU A 170 2.08 -18.82 12.33
CA LEU A 170 1.11 -19.04 13.43
C LEU A 170 -0.36 -18.89 12.98
N GLY A 171 -0.61 -18.54 11.71
CA GLY A 171 -1.94 -18.41 11.14
C GLY A 171 -2.45 -16.97 10.97
N ALA A 172 -1.60 -15.95 11.18
CA ALA A 172 -1.96 -14.58 10.82
C ALA A 172 -2.10 -14.43 9.30
N GLU A 173 -3.04 -13.60 8.85
CA GLU A 173 -2.98 -13.07 7.48
C GLU A 173 -1.85 -12.03 7.38
N TRP A 174 -1.22 -11.92 6.21
CA TRP A 174 -0.05 -11.07 5.99
C TRP A 174 -0.24 -9.62 6.46
N LEU A 175 -1.31 -8.95 6.00
CA LEU A 175 -1.56 -7.54 6.33
C LEU A 175 -1.79 -7.33 7.83
N TRP A 176 -2.41 -8.30 8.51
CA TRP A 176 -2.61 -8.24 9.95
C TRP A 176 -1.31 -8.45 10.73
N ALA A 177 -0.43 -9.34 10.26
CA ALA A 177 0.91 -9.49 10.81
C ALA A 177 1.74 -8.21 10.67
N VAL A 178 1.76 -7.60 9.48
CA VAL A 178 2.44 -6.32 9.22
C VAL A 178 1.88 -5.22 10.10
N TRP A 179 0.55 -5.07 10.17
CA TRP A 179 -0.10 -4.08 11.01
C TRP A 179 0.26 -4.24 12.49
N ALA A 180 0.17 -5.45 13.02
CA ALA A 180 0.44 -5.72 14.43
C ALA A 180 1.90 -5.41 14.79
N LEU A 181 2.85 -5.77 13.92
CA LEU A 181 4.26 -5.46 14.13
C LEU A 181 4.56 -3.97 13.98
N ASN A 182 3.93 -3.27 13.05
CA ASN A 182 4.09 -1.81 12.92
C ASN A 182 3.54 -1.05 14.14
N VAL A 183 2.38 -1.44 14.68
CA VAL A 183 1.80 -0.80 15.87
C VAL A 183 2.60 -1.11 17.14
N THR A 184 3.30 -2.24 17.17
CA THR A 184 4.05 -2.70 18.34
C THR A 184 5.55 -2.46 18.24
N ASP A 185 6.00 -1.77 17.18
CA ASP A 185 7.40 -1.50 16.88
C ASP A 185 8.25 -2.79 16.88
N GLY A 186 7.74 -3.82 16.19
CA GLY A 186 8.39 -5.12 16.05
C GLY A 186 8.35 -5.99 17.31
N ASN A 187 7.58 -5.64 18.34
CA ASN A 187 7.45 -6.47 19.53
C ASN A 187 6.55 -7.69 19.28
N LEU A 188 7.16 -8.84 19.03
CA LEU A 188 6.46 -10.08 18.68
C LEU A 188 5.38 -10.48 19.70
N LEU A 189 5.69 -10.44 21.01
CA LEU A 189 4.73 -10.86 22.03
C LEU A 189 3.48 -9.96 22.04
N LYS A 190 3.66 -8.64 21.93
CA LYS A 190 2.53 -7.71 21.82
C LYS A 190 1.77 -7.91 20.52
N ALA A 191 2.46 -8.19 19.41
CA ALA A 191 1.82 -8.44 18.12
C ALA A 191 0.98 -9.72 18.15
N GLU A 192 1.48 -10.80 18.73
CA GLU A 192 0.71 -12.04 18.95
C GLU A 192 -0.54 -11.78 19.79
N GLN A 193 -0.41 -11.02 20.89
CA GLN A 193 -1.55 -10.63 21.72
C GLN A 193 -2.60 -9.84 20.95
N LEU A 194 -2.20 -8.88 20.10
CA LEU A 194 -3.13 -8.12 19.26
C LEU A 194 -3.88 -9.01 18.26
N LEU A 195 -3.22 -10.04 17.76
CA LEU A 195 -3.78 -10.98 16.79
C LEU A 195 -4.53 -12.15 17.44
N ASN A 196 -4.59 -12.20 18.77
CA ASN A 196 -5.07 -13.36 19.54
C ASN A 196 -4.38 -14.68 19.15
N LEU A 197 -3.11 -14.57 18.76
CA LEU A 197 -2.24 -15.73 18.51
C LEU A 197 -1.56 -16.11 19.81
N THR A 198 -1.28 -17.40 19.96
CA THR A 198 -0.48 -17.90 21.07
C THR A 198 0.65 -18.71 20.45
N SER A 199 1.87 -18.18 20.45
CA SER A 199 3.02 -19.06 20.30
C SER A 199 2.97 -20.05 21.47
N LEU A 200 3.07 -21.35 21.20
CA LEU A 200 3.09 -22.42 22.22
C LEU A 200 4.37 -22.39 23.09
N LEU A 201 4.98 -21.21 23.28
CA LEU A 201 6.16 -21.01 24.11
C LEU A 201 5.80 -21.00 25.60
#